data_AF-A0A8T7I973-F1
#
_entry.id   AF-A0A8T7I973-F1
#
_cell.length_a   1.000
_cell.length_b   1.000
_cell.length_c   1.000
_cell.angle_alpha   90.00
_cell.angle_beta   90.00
_cell.angle_gamma   90.00
#
_symmetry.space_group_name_H-M   'P 1'
#
loop_
_entity.id
_entity.type
_entity.pdbx_description
1 polymer ?
#
loop_
_entity_poly.entity_id
_entity_poly.type
_entity_poly.pdbx_seq_one_letter_code
_entity_poly.pdbx_strand_id
1 'polypeptide(L)'
;MDEKVIVVLISTIVSGAIAWVISWSKVKSEIKKLRYDMNARTAQTIIGERLQAYADVYAVLQTYIKSIQRRGFEPAMARDSFSSIDEWQTKFGFLLSSETNTIFYTFLRKLKRITGASDQAIMDRVQDNDKRTEMVREAFALELALKNDLGIFSAEYFDPNLKIRSYQELGDILDKEKN
;
A
#
# COMPACT_ATOMS: atom_id res chain seq x y z
N MET A 1 55.37 41.89 17.47
CA MET A 1 54.18 41.15 17.95
C MET A 1 54.65 39.72 18.17
N ASP A 2 54.61 39.24 19.42
CA ASP A 2 55.20 37.95 19.77
C ASP A 2 54.54 36.81 18.99
N GLU A 3 55.36 35.90 18.46
CA GLU A 3 54.96 34.70 17.72
C GLU A 3 53.90 33.88 18.48
N LYS A 4 53.98 33.88 19.82
CA LYS A 4 53.00 33.27 20.72
C LYS A 4 51.59 33.85 20.59
N VAL A 5 51.45 35.16 20.37
CA VAL A 5 50.15 35.83 20.20
C VAL A 5 49.52 35.43 18.87
N ILE A 6 50.32 35.28 17.81
CA ILE A 6 49.87 34.83 16.49
C ILE A 6 49.36 33.38 16.56
N VAL A 7 50.10 32.49 17.23
CA VAL A 7 49.70 31.08 17.40
C VAL A 7 48.38 30.96 18.17
N VAL A 8 48.19 31.76 19.23
CA VAL A 8 46.94 31.78 20.02
C VAL A 8 45.75 32.33 19.21
N LEU A 9 45.96 33.36 18.39
CA LEU A 9 44.91 33.89 17.51
C LEU A 9 44.50 32.87 16.44
N ILE A 10 45.47 32.22 15.80
CA ILE A 10 45.20 31.19 14.78
C ILE A 10 44.47 29.99 15.41
N SER A 11 44.91 29.52 16.59
CA SER A 11 44.26 28.37 17.26
C SER A 11 42.82 28.68 17.68
N THR A 12 42.53 29.91 18.10
CA THR A 12 41.19 30.36 18.45
C THR A 12 40.28 30.41 17.22
N ILE A 13 40.78 30.93 16.09
CA ILE A 13 40.02 31.00 14.83
C ILE A 13 39.74 29.59 14.30
N VAL A 14 40.74 28.71 14.29
CA VAL A 14 40.59 27.32 13.83
C VAL A 14 39.61 26.56 14.73
N SER A 15 39.70 26.72 16.06
CA SER A 15 38.78 26.09 17.00
C SER A 15 37.35 26.61 16.83
N GLY A 16 37.16 27.91 16.60
CA GLY A 16 35.87 28.51 16.29
C GLY A 16 35.28 28.00 14.97
N ALA A 17 36.10 27.88 13.92
CA ALA A 17 35.67 27.32 12.64
C ALA A 17 35.28 25.84 12.75
N ILE A 18 36.07 25.03 13.46
CA ILE A 18 35.75 23.61 13.72
C ILE A 18 34.47 23.49 14.54
N ALA A 19 34.32 24.28 15.62
CA ALA A 19 33.11 24.29 16.44
C ALA A 19 31.87 24.68 15.60
N TRP A 20 32.00 25.64 14.70
CA TRP A 20 30.92 26.02 13.79
C TRP A 20 30.56 24.90 12.81
N VAL A 21 31.55 24.25 12.18
CA VAL A 21 31.30 23.11 11.27
C VAL A 21 30.63 21.94 12.00
N ILE A 22 31.10 21.61 13.21
CA ILE A 22 30.50 20.56 14.04
C ILE A 22 29.07 20.94 14.44
N SER A 23 28.85 22.18 14.87
CA SER A 23 27.53 22.69 15.23
C SER A 23 26.56 22.62 14.03
N TRP A 24 27.00 23.06 12.85
CA TRP A 24 26.21 22.99 11.62
C TRP A 24 25.88 21.53 11.25
N SER A 25 26.85 20.62 11.34
CA SER A 25 26.65 19.20 11.07
C SER A 25 25.65 18.56 12.03
N LYS A 26 25.73 18.91 13.33
CA LYS A 26 24.77 18.47 14.34
C LYS A 26 23.37 18.99 14.06
N VAL A 27 23.21 20.28 13.80
CA VAL A 27 21.92 20.89 13.44
C VAL A 27 21.32 20.22 12.20
N LYS A 28 22.13 19.98 11.16
CA LYS A 28 21.66 19.27 9.95
C LYS A 28 21.22 17.84 10.26
N SER A 29 21.92 17.13 11.13
CA SER A 29 21.56 15.79 11.57
C SER A 29 20.26 15.78 12.38
N GLU A 30 20.09 16.73 13.31
CA GLU A 30 18.86 16.87 14.09
C GLU A 30 17.65 17.23 13.23
N ILE A 31 17.79 18.16 12.28
CA ILE A 31 16.75 18.47 11.30
C ILE A 31 16.38 17.22 10.49
N LYS A 32 17.38 16.41 10.09
CA LYS A 32 17.13 15.16 9.37
C LYS A 32 16.35 14.16 10.24
N LYS A 33 16.72 13.99 11.51
CA LYS A 33 16.00 13.14 12.47
C LYS A 33 14.56 13.62 12.69
N LEU A 34 14.36 14.91 12.95
CA LEU A 34 13.03 15.50 13.09
C LEU A 34 12.16 15.25 11.85
N ARG A 35 12.72 15.38 10.65
CA ARG A 35 12.01 15.07 9.40
C ARG A 35 11.63 13.60 9.30
N TYR A 36 12.52 12.68 9.69
CA TYR A 36 12.19 11.26 9.75
C TYR A 36 11.11 10.96 10.78
N ASP A 37 11.18 11.54 11.98
CA ASP A 37 10.17 11.35 13.02
C ASP A 37 8.80 11.91 12.60
N MET A 38 8.77 13.08 11.95
CA MET A 38 7.54 13.65 11.39
C MET A 38 6.96 12.77 10.28
N ASN A 39 7.80 12.25 9.38
CA ASN A 39 7.36 11.34 8.33
C ASN A 39 6.86 10.01 8.92
N ALA A 40 7.54 9.47 9.93
CA ALA A 40 7.15 8.24 10.61
C ALA A 40 5.80 8.39 11.32
N ARG A 41 5.60 9.50 12.04
CA ARG A 41 4.30 9.82 12.67
C ARG A 41 3.19 9.95 11.64
N THR A 42 3.44 10.68 10.56
CA THR A 42 2.46 10.82 9.47
C THR A 42 2.13 9.46 8.85
N ALA A 43 3.14 8.63 8.60
CA ALA A 43 2.94 7.27 8.09
C ALA A 43 2.12 6.40 9.05
N GLN A 44 2.38 6.49 10.36
CA GLN A 44 1.63 5.75 11.37
C GLN A 44 0.16 6.19 11.43
N THR A 45 -0.11 7.49 11.35
CA THR A 45 -1.49 8.01 11.26
C THR A 45 -2.18 7.50 10.00
N ILE A 46 -1.51 7.56 8.84
CA ILE A 46 -2.07 7.04 7.58
C ILE A 46 -2.39 5.55 7.68
N ILE A 47 -1.52 4.74 8.30
CA ILE A 47 -1.79 3.31 8.51
C ILE A 47 -3.01 3.10 9.41
N GLY A 48 -3.15 3.90 10.47
CA GLY A 48 -4.33 3.84 11.35
C GLY A 48 -5.63 4.12 10.59
N GLU A 49 -5.66 5.18 9.79
CA GLU A 49 -6.80 5.53 8.93
C GLU A 49 -7.08 4.45 7.88
N ARG A 50 -6.03 3.90 7.25
CA ARG A 50 -6.15 2.79 6.29
C ARG A 50 -6.74 1.54 6.94
N LEU A 51 -6.31 1.17 8.15
CA LEU A 51 -6.84 -0.01 8.84
C LEU A 51 -8.36 0.11 9.07
N GLN A 52 -8.84 1.30 9.44
CA GLN A 52 -10.26 1.54 9.63
C GLN A 52 -11.01 1.54 8.30
N ALA A 53 -10.54 2.31 7.31
CA ALA A 53 -11.22 2.42 6.02
C ALA A 53 -11.19 1.12 5.21
N TYR A 54 -10.06 0.40 5.19
CA TYR A 54 -9.87 -0.76 4.31
C TYR A 54 -10.69 -1.97 4.76
N ALA A 55 -11.11 -2.03 6.02
CA ALA A 55 -11.91 -3.14 6.56
C ALA A 55 -13.22 -3.34 5.78
N ASP A 56 -13.91 -2.25 5.44
CA ASP A 56 -15.20 -2.29 4.74
C ASP A 56 -15.04 -2.83 3.32
N VAL A 57 -14.11 -2.27 2.53
CA VAL A 57 -13.85 -2.73 1.16
C VAL A 57 -13.30 -4.16 1.14
N TYR A 58 -12.49 -4.53 2.13
CA TYR A 58 -11.99 -5.90 2.27
C TYR A 58 -13.13 -6.90 2.49
N ALA A 59 -14.10 -6.58 3.35
CA ALA A 59 -15.26 -7.43 3.60
C ALA A 59 -16.11 -7.64 2.33
N VAL A 60 -16.34 -6.58 1.55
CA VAL A 60 -17.05 -6.66 0.27
C VAL A 60 -16.28 -7.54 -0.72
N LEU A 61 -14.97 -7.33 -0.87
CA LEU A 61 -14.12 -8.13 -1.75
C LEU A 61 -14.13 -9.62 -1.38
N GLN A 62 -14.00 -9.94 -0.09
CA GLN A 62 -14.05 -11.32 0.39
C GLN A 62 -15.40 -11.98 0.12
N THR A 63 -16.50 -11.23 0.29
CA THR A 63 -17.86 -11.72 0.01
C THR A 63 -18.03 -11.99 -1.49
N TYR A 64 -17.56 -11.08 -2.34
CA TYR A 64 -17.53 -11.24 -3.79
C TYR A 64 -16.71 -12.47 -4.22
N ILE A 65 -15.48 -12.64 -3.71
CA ILE A 65 -14.63 -13.79 -4.03
C ILE A 65 -15.30 -15.10 -3.60
N LYS A 66 -15.76 -15.19 -2.34
CA LYS A 66 -16.34 -16.42 -1.78
C LYS A 66 -17.63 -16.82 -2.48
N SER A 67 -18.47 -15.87 -2.86
CA SER A 67 -19.72 -16.16 -3.57
C SER A 67 -19.46 -16.76 -4.96
N ILE A 68 -18.47 -16.22 -5.69
CA ILE A 68 -18.02 -16.79 -6.97
C ILE A 68 -17.48 -18.21 -6.79
N GLN A 69 -16.58 -18.42 -5.82
CA GLN A 69 -15.95 -19.72 -5.57
C GLN A 69 -16.95 -20.79 -5.12
N ARG A 70 -17.93 -20.42 -4.28
CA ARG A 70 -18.95 -21.33 -3.75
C ARG A 70 -20.13 -21.56 -4.70
N ARG A 71 -20.11 -20.96 -5.89
CA ARG A 71 -21.22 -21.00 -6.87
C ARG A 71 -22.55 -20.46 -6.31
N GLY A 72 -22.49 -19.60 -5.30
CA GLY A 72 -23.64 -18.89 -4.73
C GLY A 72 -23.69 -17.44 -5.19
N PHE A 73 -23.20 -17.17 -6.41
CA PHE A 73 -23.10 -15.83 -6.96
C PHE A 73 -24.38 -15.46 -7.71
N GLU A 74 -24.93 -14.28 -7.41
CA GLU A 74 -26.09 -13.74 -8.08
C GLU A 74 -25.74 -12.41 -8.78
N PRO A 75 -26.42 -12.05 -9.89
CA PRO A 75 -26.17 -10.79 -10.59
C PRO A 75 -26.35 -9.54 -9.69
N ALA A 76 -27.28 -9.59 -8.73
CA ALA A 76 -27.47 -8.53 -7.74
C ALA A 76 -26.20 -8.30 -6.92
N MET A 77 -25.52 -9.36 -6.47
CA MET A 77 -24.28 -9.26 -5.69
C MET A 77 -23.16 -8.53 -6.45
N ALA A 78 -23.08 -8.70 -7.77
CA ALA A 78 -22.12 -7.98 -8.60
C ALA A 78 -22.37 -6.47 -8.56
N ARG A 79 -23.65 -6.07 -8.66
CA ARG A 79 -24.09 -4.66 -8.63
C ARG A 79 -23.89 -4.05 -7.26
N ASP A 80 -24.25 -4.77 -6.21
CA ASP A 80 -24.07 -4.33 -4.83
C ASP A 80 -22.58 -4.16 -4.50
N SER A 81 -21.75 -5.12 -4.94
CA SER A 81 -20.29 -5.02 -4.79
C SER A 81 -19.74 -3.81 -5.56
N PHE A 82 -20.19 -3.57 -6.78
CA PHE A 82 -19.77 -2.41 -7.56
C PHE A 82 -20.14 -1.10 -6.85
N SER A 83 -21.40 -0.95 -6.45
CA SER A 83 -21.87 0.25 -5.77
C SER A 83 -21.10 0.52 -4.48
N SER A 84 -20.91 -0.53 -3.67
CA SER A 84 -20.19 -0.40 -2.39
C SER A 84 -18.72 -0.02 -2.58
N ILE A 85 -18.05 -0.62 -3.57
CA ILE A 85 -16.62 -0.37 -3.84
C ILE A 85 -16.42 1.01 -4.49
N ASP A 86 -17.33 1.45 -5.35
CA ASP A 86 -17.29 2.78 -5.99
C ASP A 86 -17.56 3.91 -4.99
N GLU A 87 -18.56 3.73 -4.12
CA GLU A 87 -18.83 4.65 -3.00
C GLU A 87 -17.62 4.73 -2.06
N TRP A 88 -17.06 3.57 -1.71
CA TRP A 88 -15.86 3.51 -0.90
C TRP A 88 -14.68 4.26 -1.55
N GLN A 89 -14.44 4.07 -2.85
CA GLN A 89 -13.36 4.76 -3.57
C GLN A 89 -13.57 6.29 -3.55
N THR A 90 -14.80 6.73 -3.71
CA THR A 90 -15.14 8.15 -3.66
C THR A 90 -14.83 8.76 -2.29
N LYS A 91 -15.11 8.01 -1.21
CA LYS A 91 -14.91 8.47 0.16
C LYS A 91 -13.45 8.38 0.63
N PHE A 92 -12.75 7.32 0.27
CA PHE A 92 -11.46 6.95 0.86
C PHE A 92 -10.32 6.78 -0.16
N GLY A 93 -10.55 7.03 -1.45
CA GLY A 93 -9.56 6.81 -2.51
C GLY A 93 -8.26 7.60 -2.32
N PHE A 94 -8.30 8.72 -1.59
CA PHE A 94 -7.11 9.51 -1.25
C PHE A 94 -6.13 8.78 -0.30
N LEU A 95 -6.58 7.73 0.39
CA LEU A 95 -5.73 6.90 1.26
C LEU A 95 -4.90 5.88 0.47
N LEU A 96 -5.29 5.57 -0.77
CA LEU A 96 -4.62 4.57 -1.60
C LEU A 96 -3.23 5.05 -2.01
N SER A 97 -2.26 4.12 -2.06
CA SER A 97 -1.02 4.40 -2.80
C SER A 97 -1.30 4.54 -4.30
N SER A 98 -0.38 5.16 -5.04
CA SER A 98 -0.51 5.32 -6.50
C SER A 98 -0.67 3.98 -7.24
N GLU A 99 0.09 2.96 -6.79
CA GLU A 99 0.04 1.60 -7.33
C GLU A 99 -1.31 0.94 -7.04
N THR A 100 -1.75 0.98 -5.78
CA THR A 100 -3.05 0.43 -5.37
C THR A 100 -4.21 1.13 -6.06
N ASN A 101 -4.17 2.46 -6.21
CA ASN A 101 -5.20 3.21 -6.93
C ASN A 101 -5.33 2.79 -8.40
N THR A 102 -4.21 2.47 -9.06
CA THR A 102 -4.23 1.98 -10.45
C THR A 102 -4.88 0.60 -10.55
N ILE A 103 -4.55 -0.31 -9.62
CA ILE A 103 -5.16 -1.64 -9.53
C ILE A 103 -6.66 -1.52 -9.22
N PHE A 104 -7.02 -0.65 -8.27
CA PHE A 104 -8.39 -0.36 -7.87
C PHE A 104 -9.23 0.12 -9.05
N TYR A 105 -8.75 1.14 -9.78
CA TYR A 105 -9.44 1.66 -10.96
C TYR A 105 -9.62 0.59 -12.04
N THR A 106 -8.60 -0.23 -12.28
CA THR A 106 -8.66 -1.33 -13.25
C THR A 106 -9.72 -2.35 -12.86
N PHE A 107 -9.76 -2.73 -11.57
CA PHE A 107 -10.77 -3.63 -11.04
C PHE A 107 -12.19 -3.06 -11.17
N LEU A 108 -12.41 -1.81 -10.74
CA LEU A 108 -13.71 -1.15 -10.86
C LEU A 108 -14.19 -1.03 -12.30
N ARG A 109 -13.29 -0.72 -13.25
CA ARG A 109 -13.63 -0.66 -14.68
C ARG A 109 -14.12 -2.02 -15.19
N LYS A 110 -13.47 -3.11 -14.77
CA LYS A 110 -13.88 -4.48 -15.13
C LYS A 110 -15.21 -4.84 -14.47
N LEU A 111 -15.38 -4.52 -13.19
CA LEU A 111 -16.62 -4.79 -12.45
C LEU A 111 -17.80 -4.01 -13.04
N LYS A 112 -17.62 -2.73 -13.40
CA LYS A 112 -18.61 -1.90 -14.12
C LYS A 112 -19.06 -2.53 -15.43
N ARG A 113 -18.13 -3.12 -16.19
CA ARG A 113 -18.45 -3.81 -17.44
C ARG A 113 -19.28 -5.07 -17.19
N ILE A 114 -19.01 -5.78 -16.09
CA ILE A 114 -19.80 -6.96 -15.70
C ILE A 114 -21.20 -6.54 -15.27
N THR A 115 -21.33 -5.53 -14.40
CA THR A 115 -22.62 -5.08 -13.86
C THR A 115 -23.52 -4.38 -14.87
N GLY A 116 -22.93 -3.79 -15.93
CA GLY A 116 -23.65 -3.24 -17.06
C GLY A 116 -24.17 -4.27 -18.08
N ALA A 117 -23.87 -5.56 -17.90
CA ALA A 117 -24.41 -6.64 -18.73
C ALA A 117 -25.78 -7.14 -18.22
N SER A 118 -26.48 -7.92 -19.03
CA SER A 118 -27.72 -8.59 -18.61
C SER A 118 -27.44 -9.67 -17.56
N ASP A 119 -28.45 -10.00 -16.76
CA ASP A 119 -28.34 -11.04 -15.72
C ASP A 119 -27.86 -12.37 -16.29
N GLN A 120 -28.39 -12.77 -17.45
CA GLN A 120 -27.95 -13.98 -18.14
C GLN A 120 -26.46 -13.92 -18.52
N ALA A 121 -25.99 -12.80 -19.06
CA ALA A 121 -24.59 -12.66 -19.45
C ALA A 121 -23.63 -12.66 -18.25
N ILE A 122 -24.08 -12.12 -17.10
CA ILE A 122 -23.34 -12.22 -15.84
C ILE A 122 -23.24 -13.68 -15.40
N MET A 123 -24.36 -14.41 -15.44
CA MET A 123 -24.38 -15.83 -15.05
C MET A 123 -23.55 -16.70 -15.99
N ASP A 124 -23.62 -16.48 -17.31
CA ASP A 124 -22.79 -17.17 -18.30
C ASP A 124 -21.29 -16.96 -18.00
N ARG A 125 -20.92 -15.75 -17.57
CA ARG A 125 -19.54 -15.42 -17.18
C ARG A 125 -19.07 -16.18 -15.94
N VAL A 126 -19.95 -16.37 -14.97
CA VAL A 126 -19.65 -17.07 -13.71
C VAL A 126 -19.60 -18.58 -13.91
N GLN A 127 -20.37 -19.12 -14.86
CA GLN A 127 -20.37 -20.53 -15.21
C GLN A 127 -19.13 -20.92 -16.04
N ASP A 128 -18.65 -20.01 -16.88
CA ASP A 128 -17.41 -20.14 -17.63
C ASP A 128 -16.20 -20.17 -16.67
N ASN A 129 -15.42 -21.26 -16.70
CA ASN A 129 -14.32 -21.46 -15.76
C ASN A 129 -13.21 -20.42 -15.89
N ASP A 130 -12.88 -20.01 -17.12
CA ASP A 130 -11.78 -19.09 -17.38
C ASP A 130 -12.18 -17.68 -16.95
N LYS A 131 -13.40 -17.27 -17.29
CA LYS A 131 -13.92 -15.96 -16.89
C LYS A 131 -14.18 -15.88 -15.38
N ARG A 132 -14.64 -16.97 -14.76
CA ARG A 132 -14.77 -17.07 -13.30
C ARG A 132 -13.41 -16.91 -12.62
N THR A 133 -12.40 -17.60 -13.12
CA THR A 133 -11.02 -17.52 -12.60
C THR A 133 -10.46 -16.12 -12.77
N GLU A 134 -10.70 -15.47 -13.91
CA GLU A 134 -10.36 -14.06 -14.13
C GLU A 134 -11.02 -13.17 -13.06
N MET A 135 -12.33 -13.27 -12.84
CA MET A 135 -13.05 -12.45 -11.84
C MET A 135 -12.46 -12.58 -10.44
N VAL A 136 -12.12 -13.81 -10.02
CA VAL A 136 -11.49 -14.08 -8.72
C VAL A 136 -10.07 -13.51 -8.66
N ARG A 137 -9.27 -13.71 -9.71
CA ARG A 137 -7.89 -13.21 -9.76
C ARG A 137 -7.82 -11.69 -9.67
N GLU A 138 -8.72 -10.98 -10.35
CA GLU A 138 -8.76 -9.52 -10.30
C GLU A 138 -9.16 -8.99 -8.91
N ALA A 139 -10.13 -9.66 -8.26
CA ALA A 139 -10.49 -9.32 -6.88
C ALA A 139 -9.34 -9.59 -5.90
N PHE A 140 -8.62 -10.70 -6.09
CA PHE A 140 -7.41 -11.02 -5.32
C PHE A 140 -6.27 -10.03 -5.54
N ALA A 141 -6.07 -9.56 -6.77
CA ALA A 141 -5.05 -8.55 -7.06
C ALA A 141 -5.32 -7.25 -6.29
N LEU A 142 -6.59 -6.83 -6.22
CA LEU A 142 -6.98 -5.68 -5.41
C LEU A 142 -6.82 -5.95 -3.90
N GLU A 143 -7.27 -7.11 -3.42
CA GLU A 143 -7.08 -7.50 -2.01
C GLU A 143 -5.60 -7.41 -1.61
N LEU A 144 -4.72 -7.94 -2.45
CA LEU A 144 -3.29 -7.98 -2.20
C LEU A 144 -2.66 -6.58 -2.19
N ALA A 145 -3.09 -5.70 -3.12
CA ALA A 145 -2.66 -4.31 -3.15
C ALA A 145 -3.05 -3.57 -1.86
N LEU A 146 -4.27 -3.80 -1.35
CA LEU A 146 -4.72 -3.24 -0.07
C LEU A 146 -3.87 -3.74 1.11
N LYS A 147 -3.51 -5.04 1.11
CA LYS A 147 -2.61 -5.60 2.14
C LYS A 147 -1.19 -5.06 2.06
N ASN A 148 -0.66 -4.83 0.85
CA ASN A 148 0.64 -4.18 0.64
C ASN A 148 0.63 -2.75 1.18
N ASP A 149 -0.43 -1.98 0.95
CA ASP A 149 -0.59 -0.62 1.48
C ASP A 149 -0.60 -0.57 3.01
N LEU A 150 -1.02 -1.67 3.66
CA LEU A 150 -0.99 -1.86 5.11
C LEU A 150 0.35 -2.40 5.64
N GLY A 151 1.27 -2.82 4.74
CA GLY A 151 2.55 -3.40 5.12
C GLY A 151 2.44 -4.78 5.79
N ILE A 152 1.33 -5.50 5.59
CA ILE A 152 1.10 -6.82 6.21
C ILE A 152 2.22 -7.80 5.84
N PHE A 153 2.61 -7.83 4.56
CA PHE A 153 3.65 -8.74 4.08
C PHE A 153 5.05 -8.35 4.56
N SER A 154 5.34 -7.05 4.65
CA SER A 154 6.60 -6.58 5.22
C SER A 154 6.74 -7.00 6.69
N ALA A 155 5.63 -7.06 7.43
CA ALA A 155 5.61 -7.55 8.81
C ALA A 155 5.72 -9.08 8.91
N GLU A 156 5.08 -9.83 8.01
CA GLU A 156 5.10 -11.30 7.99
C GLU A 156 6.47 -11.87 7.59
N TYR A 157 7.16 -11.23 6.64
CA TYR A 157 8.42 -11.74 6.05
C TYR A 157 9.67 -10.94 6.49
N PHE A 158 9.54 -10.00 7.44
CA PHE A 158 10.61 -9.14 7.95
C PHE A 158 11.42 -8.40 6.86
N ASP A 159 10.83 -8.14 5.69
CA ASP A 159 11.44 -7.38 4.60
C ASP A 159 10.64 -6.09 4.32
N PRO A 160 11.21 -4.90 4.61
CA PRO A 160 10.52 -3.62 4.42
C PRO A 160 10.29 -3.25 2.95
N ASN A 161 10.94 -3.93 2.01
CA ASN A 161 10.80 -3.68 0.57
C ASN A 161 9.93 -4.72 -0.14
N LEU A 162 9.50 -5.78 0.57
CA LEU A 162 8.71 -6.84 -0.03
C LEU A 162 7.33 -6.31 -0.42
N LYS A 163 7.03 -6.39 -1.71
CA LYS A 163 5.72 -6.11 -2.30
C LYS A 163 5.32 -7.27 -3.17
N ILE A 164 4.18 -7.88 -2.88
CA ILE A 164 3.72 -9.06 -3.60
C ILE A 164 2.64 -8.63 -4.58
N ARG A 165 2.76 -9.04 -5.85
CA ARG A 165 1.82 -8.69 -6.93
C ARG A 165 0.78 -9.78 -7.17
N SER A 166 1.05 -11.02 -6.76
CA SER A 166 0.10 -12.12 -6.88
C SER A 166 0.29 -13.18 -5.79
N TYR A 167 -0.76 -13.97 -5.52
CA TYR A 167 -0.64 -15.13 -4.64
C TYR A 167 0.27 -16.24 -5.21
N GLN A 168 0.54 -16.27 -6.51
CA GLN A 168 1.54 -17.16 -7.10
C GLN A 168 2.95 -16.74 -6.68
N GLU A 169 3.26 -15.45 -6.79
CA GLU A 169 4.54 -14.89 -6.33
C GLU A 169 4.76 -15.14 -4.83
N LEU A 170 3.69 -15.05 -4.01
CA LEU A 170 3.75 -15.42 -2.60
C LEU A 170 4.11 -16.90 -2.40
N GLY A 171 3.51 -17.79 -3.19
CA GLY A 171 3.83 -19.23 -3.18
C GLY A 171 5.30 -19.47 -3.51
N ASP A 172 5.81 -18.84 -4.57
CA ASP A 172 7.20 -18.98 -5.00
C ASP A 172 8.20 -18.48 -3.94
N ILE A 173 7.86 -17.42 -3.20
CA ILE A 173 8.66 -16.92 -2.06
C ILE A 173 8.68 -17.95 -0.94
N LEU A 174 7.51 -18.47 -0.54
CA LEU A 174 7.38 -19.48 0.52
C LEU A 174 8.11 -20.78 0.21
N ASP A 175 8.12 -21.20 -1.06
CA ASP A 175 8.81 -22.42 -1.49
C ASP A 175 10.33 -22.24 -1.53
N LYS A 176 10.82 -21.02 -1.76
CA LYS A 176 12.25 -20.70 -1.67
C LYS A 176 12.76 -20.66 -0.23
N GLU A 177 11.96 -20.22 0.73
CA GLU A 177 12.35 -20.19 2.15
C GLU A 177 12.41 -21.57 2.80
N LYS A 178 11.75 -22.57 2.22
CA LYS A 178 11.73 -23.96 2.73
C LYS A 178 12.91 -24.82 2.26
N ASN A 179 13.66 -24.38 1.25
CA ASN A 179 14.80 -25.10 0.67
C ASN A 179 16.12 -24.43 1.08
#